data_AF-A0A2Z5WZE9-F1
#
_entry.id   AF-A0A2Z5WZE9-F1
#
_cell.length_a   1.000
_cell.length_b   1.000
_cell.length_c   1.000
_cell.angle_alpha   90.00
_cell.angle_beta   90.00
_cell.angle_gamma   90.00
#
_symmetry.space_group_name_H-M   'P 1'
#
loop_
_entity.id
_entity.type
_entity.pdbx_description
1 polymer ?
#
loop_
_entity_poly.entity_id
_entity_poly.type
_entity_poly.pdbx_seq_one_letter_code
_entity_poly.pdbx_strand_id
1 'polypeptide(L)'
;MSDKNNWQKICADVQERSLNNTYLEVNNATSLWAAILKCLTTASDEKILNAKQDEIRKLLKKGASSQISKKGYAEIMGGGKNFKRTQNIPHFKLHNGCWFDFAITIDETCKPAQIIGFDFEIRFPQKEGETQVPFLRIDLNLPEHNNDERNIRFHLHPSNDDIMIHSPPMSPLEILHMFLYGMNIRDKPRAS
;
A
#
# COMPACT_ATOMS: atom_id res chain seq x y z
N MET A 1 16.88 -18.38 30.25
CA MET A 1 16.54 -18.31 28.82
C MET A 1 15.07 -17.95 28.73
N SER A 2 14.73 -16.72 28.32
CA SER A 2 13.32 -16.29 28.27
C SER A 2 12.58 -17.02 27.16
N ASP A 3 11.39 -17.52 27.47
CA ASP A 3 10.53 -18.27 26.55
C ASP A 3 10.36 -17.54 25.21
N LYS A 4 10.93 -18.11 24.15
CA LYS A 4 10.69 -17.68 22.76
C LYS A 4 9.19 -17.62 22.42
N ASN A 5 8.37 -18.39 23.14
CA ASN A 5 6.91 -18.41 23.00
C ASN A 5 6.21 -17.12 23.44
N ASN A 6 6.81 -16.31 24.32
CA ASN A 6 6.13 -15.11 24.83
C ASN A 6 6.06 -14.00 23.76
N TRP A 7 7.14 -13.78 23.02
CA TRP A 7 7.20 -12.72 22.00
C TRP A 7 6.28 -12.99 20.80
N GLN A 8 6.20 -14.23 20.34
CA GLN A 8 5.32 -14.60 19.24
C GLN A 8 3.85 -14.36 19.60
N LYS A 9 3.45 -14.72 20.83
CA LYS A 9 2.12 -14.46 21.35
C LYS A 9 1.82 -12.97 21.45
N ILE A 10 2.74 -12.17 21.99
CA ILE A 10 2.59 -10.71 22.07
C ILE A 10 2.41 -10.09 20.67
N CYS A 11 3.19 -10.52 19.68
CA CYS A 11 3.06 -10.04 18.31
C CYS A 11 1.69 -10.40 17.70
N ALA A 12 1.23 -11.64 17.90
CA ALA A 12 -0.09 -12.09 17.46
C ALA A 12 -1.21 -11.26 18.11
N ASP A 13 -1.17 -11.08 19.43
CA ASP A 13 -2.18 -10.29 20.18
C ASP A 13 -2.18 -8.82 19.75
N VAL A 14 -1.04 -8.25 19.37
CA VAL A 14 -0.94 -6.89 18.82
C VAL A 14 -1.53 -6.84 17.40
N GLN A 15 -1.24 -7.81 16.54
CA GLN A 15 -1.81 -7.90 15.19
C GLN A 15 -3.33 -8.06 15.22
N GLU A 16 -3.86 -8.96 16.05
CA GLU A 16 -5.29 -9.18 16.17
C GLU A 16 -6.01 -7.92 16.64
N ARG A 17 -5.53 -7.29 17.73
CA ARG A 17 -6.09 -6.02 18.23
C ARG A 17 -5.99 -4.89 17.20
N SER A 18 -4.92 -4.87 16.43
CA SER A 18 -4.73 -3.90 15.36
C SER A 18 -5.78 -4.11 14.27
N LEU A 19 -5.85 -5.31 13.69
CA LEU A 19 -6.76 -5.66 12.60
C LEU A 19 -8.23 -5.44 12.99
N ASN A 20 -8.63 -5.82 14.22
CA ASN A 20 -9.99 -5.62 14.72
C ASN A 20 -10.40 -4.15 14.82
N ASN A 21 -9.44 -3.23 14.94
CA ASN A 21 -9.69 -1.80 15.01
C ASN A 21 -9.47 -1.09 13.66
N THR A 22 -9.18 -1.83 12.59
CA THR A 22 -8.95 -1.26 11.26
C THR A 22 -10.25 -1.23 10.47
N TYR A 23 -10.61 -0.06 9.96
CA TYR A 23 -11.72 0.06 9.02
C TYR A 23 -11.31 -0.49 7.63
N LEU A 24 -11.44 -1.80 7.47
CA LEU A 24 -11.29 -2.52 6.19
C LEU A 24 -12.63 -2.73 5.47
N GLU A 25 -13.74 -2.33 6.10
CA GLU A 25 -15.06 -2.37 5.49
C GLU A 25 -15.25 -1.21 4.51
N VAL A 26 -15.78 -1.53 3.33
CA VAL A 26 -16.13 -0.57 2.29
C VAL A 26 -17.50 -0.90 1.71
N ASN A 27 -18.20 0.10 1.17
CA ASN A 27 -19.51 -0.15 0.57
C ASN A 27 -19.42 -1.11 -0.62
N ASN A 28 -18.43 -0.91 -1.50
CA ASN A 28 -18.09 -1.72 -2.66
C ASN A 28 -16.83 -1.14 -3.33
N ALA A 29 -16.26 -1.87 -4.30
CA ALA A 29 -15.07 -1.47 -5.03
C ALA A 29 -15.26 -0.17 -5.84
N THR A 30 -16.47 0.10 -6.32
CA THR A 30 -16.77 1.31 -7.09
C THR A 30 -16.71 2.56 -6.21
N SER A 31 -17.28 2.51 -5.01
CA SER A 31 -17.22 3.60 -4.03
C SER A 31 -15.79 3.86 -3.57
N LEU A 32 -15.00 2.81 -3.29
CA LEU A 32 -13.59 2.98 -2.91
C LEU A 32 -12.78 3.57 -4.07
N TRP A 33 -12.97 3.08 -5.30
CA TRP A 33 -12.30 3.62 -6.49
C TRP A 33 -12.60 5.12 -6.69
N ALA A 34 -13.86 5.54 -6.50
CA ALA A 34 -14.24 6.94 -6.61
C ALA A 34 -13.58 7.81 -5.52
N ALA A 35 -13.46 7.31 -4.30
CA ALA A 35 -12.77 8.00 -3.21
C ALA A 35 -11.26 8.14 -3.49
N ILE A 36 -10.62 7.07 -4.00
CA ILE A 36 -9.21 7.09 -4.41
C ILE A 36 -9.01 8.07 -5.57
N LEU A 37 -9.87 8.03 -6.59
CA LEU A 37 -9.81 8.96 -7.71
C LEU A 37 -9.87 10.41 -7.21
N LYS A 38 -10.83 10.71 -6.33
CA LYS A 38 -10.96 12.05 -5.73
C LYS A 38 -9.68 12.46 -5.00
N CYS A 39 -9.12 11.58 -4.18
CA CYS A 39 -7.87 11.82 -3.46
C CYS A 39 -6.71 12.16 -4.40
N LEU A 40 -6.51 11.36 -5.45
CA LEU A 40 -5.46 11.58 -6.45
C LEU A 40 -5.68 12.86 -7.28
N THR A 41 -6.93 13.15 -7.67
CA THR A 41 -7.24 14.39 -8.41
C THR A 41 -7.01 15.62 -7.56
N THR A 42 -7.38 15.59 -6.28
CA THR A 42 -7.09 16.70 -5.35
C THR A 42 -5.59 16.93 -5.23
N ALA A 43 -4.79 15.87 -5.03
CA ALA A 43 -3.34 16.01 -4.97
C ALA A 43 -2.71 16.53 -6.28
N SER A 44 -3.32 16.23 -7.42
CA SER A 44 -2.91 16.79 -8.72
C SER A 44 -3.25 18.27 -8.84
N ASP A 45 -4.46 18.67 -8.44
CA ASP A 45 -4.88 20.07 -8.44
C ASP A 45 -3.99 20.91 -7.48
N GLU A 46 -3.53 20.32 -6.38
CA GLU A 46 -2.59 20.90 -5.42
C GLU A 46 -1.11 20.83 -5.86
N LYS A 47 -0.83 20.27 -7.05
CA LYS A 47 0.52 20.11 -7.63
C LYS A 47 1.47 19.23 -6.81
N ILE A 48 0.92 18.39 -5.95
CA ILE A 48 1.68 17.36 -5.22
C ILE A 48 1.95 16.18 -6.15
N LEU A 49 0.93 15.77 -6.89
CA LEU A 49 1.02 14.72 -7.90
C LEU A 49 1.25 15.35 -9.28
N ASN A 50 2.29 14.92 -9.99
CA ASN A 50 2.62 15.47 -11.31
C ASN A 50 1.67 15.00 -12.43
N ALA A 51 0.96 13.89 -12.20
CA ALA A 51 0.04 13.32 -13.17
C ALA A 51 -1.19 14.22 -13.37
N LYS A 52 -1.60 14.40 -14.63
CA LYS A 52 -2.84 15.14 -14.95
C LYS A 52 -4.07 14.26 -14.73
N GLN A 53 -5.26 14.85 -14.64
CA GLN A 53 -6.50 14.11 -14.40
C GLN A 53 -6.78 12.99 -15.43
N ASP A 54 -6.42 13.17 -16.70
CA ASP A 54 -6.58 12.13 -17.72
C ASP A 54 -5.58 10.97 -17.53
N GLU A 55 -4.36 11.29 -17.11
CA GLU A 55 -3.33 10.32 -16.76
C GLU A 55 -3.70 9.53 -15.51
N ILE A 56 -4.24 10.20 -14.48
CA ILE A 56 -4.74 9.53 -13.27
C ILE A 56 -5.81 8.50 -13.62
N ARG A 57 -6.76 8.84 -14.50
CA ARG A 57 -7.79 7.89 -14.94
C ARG A 57 -7.23 6.72 -15.76
N LYS A 58 -6.13 6.92 -16.49
CA LYS A 58 -5.43 5.84 -17.22
C LYS A 58 -4.67 4.90 -16.28
N LEU A 59 -4.07 5.45 -15.23
CA LEU A 59 -3.30 4.71 -14.23
C LEU A 59 -4.18 4.00 -13.20
N LEU A 60 -5.29 4.61 -12.79
CA LEU A 60 -6.21 4.07 -11.79
C LEU A 60 -7.26 3.17 -12.44
N LYS A 61 -7.05 1.86 -12.31
CA LYS A 61 -7.90 0.83 -12.91
C LYS A 61 -8.70 0.08 -11.85
N LYS A 62 -9.88 -0.41 -12.23
CA LYS A 62 -10.70 -1.32 -11.43
C LYS A 62 -11.13 -2.49 -12.31
N GLY A 63 -11.04 -3.72 -11.80
CA GLY A 63 -11.41 -4.91 -12.54
C GLY A 63 -11.69 -6.10 -11.62
N ALA A 64 -11.83 -7.29 -12.21
CA ALA A 64 -11.82 -8.53 -11.46
C ALA A 64 -10.44 -8.75 -10.83
N SER A 65 -10.40 -9.41 -9.67
CA SER A 65 -9.13 -9.68 -8.99
C SER A 65 -8.21 -10.55 -9.83
N SER A 66 -6.97 -10.10 -10.03
CA SER A 66 -5.92 -10.94 -10.61
C SER A 66 -5.37 -11.98 -9.64
N GLN A 67 -5.66 -11.83 -8.33
CA GLN A 67 -5.17 -12.73 -7.27
C GLN A 67 -6.19 -13.81 -6.91
N ILE A 68 -7.49 -13.51 -7.07
CA ILE A 68 -8.59 -14.43 -6.75
C ILE A 68 -9.50 -14.58 -7.98
N SER A 69 -9.47 -15.76 -8.60
CA SER A 69 -10.21 -16.05 -9.84
C SER A 69 -11.72 -16.27 -9.64
N LYS A 70 -12.20 -16.33 -8.39
CA LYS A 70 -13.61 -16.52 -8.05
C LYS A 70 -14.43 -15.25 -8.35
N LYS A 71 -15.70 -15.43 -8.71
CA LYS A 71 -16.63 -14.29 -8.85
C LYS A 71 -16.84 -13.60 -7.50
N GLY A 72 -17.09 -12.29 -7.55
CA GLY A 72 -17.32 -11.47 -6.35
C GLY A 72 -16.05 -10.87 -5.75
N TYR A 73 -14.88 -11.03 -6.38
CA TYR A 73 -13.64 -10.38 -5.96
C TYR A 73 -13.22 -9.32 -6.98
N ALA A 74 -12.94 -8.12 -6.48
CA ALA A 74 -12.51 -6.99 -7.28
C ALA A 74 -11.07 -6.59 -6.94
N GLU A 75 -10.40 -5.95 -7.88
CA GLU A 75 -9.10 -5.35 -7.69
C GLU A 75 -9.10 -3.89 -8.18
N ILE A 76 -8.51 -3.01 -7.38
CA ILE A 76 -8.21 -1.63 -7.75
C ILE A 76 -6.70 -1.51 -7.84
N MET A 77 -6.21 -1.05 -8.99
CA MET A 77 -4.78 -0.83 -9.23
C MET A 77 -4.50 0.64 -9.49
N GLY A 78 -3.43 1.16 -8.92
CA GLY A 78 -2.86 2.44 -9.23
C GLY A 78 -1.47 2.26 -9.83
N GLY A 79 -1.31 2.42 -11.15
CA GLY A 79 -0.08 2.08 -11.85
C GLY A 79 -0.01 0.60 -12.29
N GLY A 80 1.19 0.08 -12.50
CA GLY A 80 1.45 -1.29 -12.91
C GLY A 80 2.27 -2.07 -11.87
N LYS A 81 2.13 -3.40 -11.84
CA LYS A 81 2.94 -4.27 -10.96
C LYS A 81 4.43 -4.08 -11.24
N ASN A 82 5.19 -3.61 -10.26
CA ASN A 82 6.57 -3.15 -10.45
C ASN A 82 7.56 -3.79 -9.46
N PHE A 83 7.65 -5.13 -9.47
CA PHE A 83 8.55 -5.89 -8.59
C PHE A 83 10.03 -5.53 -8.74
N LYS A 84 10.44 -5.04 -9.92
CA LYS A 84 11.84 -4.67 -10.20
C LYS A 84 12.13 -3.19 -9.95
N ARG A 85 11.12 -2.42 -9.50
CA ARG A 85 11.22 -0.99 -9.17
C ARG A 85 11.77 -0.16 -10.33
N THR A 86 11.36 -0.49 -11.56
CA THR A 86 11.82 0.17 -12.78
C THR A 86 10.93 1.36 -13.16
N GLN A 87 11.52 2.50 -13.50
CA GLN A 87 10.77 3.73 -13.80
C GLN A 87 10.04 3.71 -15.15
N ASN A 88 10.21 2.68 -15.98
CA ASN A 88 9.50 2.53 -17.25
C ASN A 88 8.13 1.85 -17.10
N ILE A 89 7.83 1.26 -15.94
CA ILE A 89 6.51 0.71 -15.64
C ILE A 89 5.60 1.85 -15.17
N PRO A 90 4.33 1.94 -15.60
CA PRO A 90 3.43 3.02 -15.22
C PRO A 90 3.28 3.16 -13.69
N HIS A 91 3.38 4.38 -13.17
CA HIS A 91 3.28 4.68 -11.74
C HIS A 91 2.90 6.16 -11.53
N PHE A 92 2.51 6.51 -10.31
CA PHE A 92 2.26 7.90 -9.92
C PHE A 92 3.56 8.57 -9.51
N LYS A 93 3.82 9.79 -10.00
CA LYS A 93 5.02 10.59 -9.65
C LYS A 93 4.63 11.80 -8.82
N LEU A 94 5.29 11.96 -7.68
CA LEU A 94 5.18 13.13 -6.82
C LEU A 94 6.14 14.23 -7.28
N HIS A 95 5.84 15.47 -6.91
CA HIS A 95 6.66 16.65 -7.21
C HIS A 95 8.07 16.58 -6.61
N ASN A 96 8.25 15.85 -5.51
CA ASN A 96 9.54 15.65 -4.82
C ASN A 96 10.39 14.51 -5.43
N GLY A 97 9.99 13.95 -6.57
CA GLY A 97 10.69 12.87 -7.26
C GLY A 97 10.37 11.46 -6.75
N CYS A 98 9.62 11.33 -5.66
CA CYS A 98 9.05 10.03 -5.27
C CYS A 98 8.08 9.52 -6.31
N TRP A 99 7.89 8.21 -6.31
CA TRP A 99 6.90 7.58 -7.15
C TRP A 99 6.35 6.31 -6.53
N PHE A 100 5.07 6.02 -6.79
CA PHE A 100 4.36 4.95 -6.13
C PHE A 100 3.38 4.22 -7.05
N ASP A 101 3.13 2.97 -6.72
CA ASP A 101 2.02 2.17 -7.24
C ASP A 101 1.37 1.38 -6.09
N PHE A 102 0.18 0.85 -6.37
CA PHE A 102 -0.55 0.02 -5.42
C PHE A 102 -1.53 -0.92 -6.11
N ALA A 103 -1.89 -2.00 -5.41
CA ALA A 103 -3.02 -2.85 -5.72
C ALA A 103 -3.83 -3.14 -4.45
N ILE A 104 -5.16 -3.21 -4.58
CA ILE A 104 -6.09 -3.47 -3.48
C ILE A 104 -7.03 -4.58 -3.94
N THR A 105 -7.14 -5.65 -3.15
CA THR A 105 -8.09 -6.76 -3.36
C THR A 105 -9.27 -6.64 -2.41
N ILE A 106 -10.47 -6.74 -2.96
CA ILE A 106 -11.74 -6.52 -2.26
C ILE A 106 -12.63 -7.74 -2.44
N ASP A 107 -13.18 -8.24 -1.34
CA ASP A 107 -14.25 -9.24 -1.31
C ASP A 107 -15.62 -8.54 -1.32
N GLU A 108 -16.33 -8.65 -2.44
CA GLU A 108 -17.69 -8.14 -2.63
C GLU A 108 -18.75 -9.25 -2.48
N THR A 109 -18.37 -10.44 -2.02
CA THR A 109 -19.33 -11.52 -1.73
C THR A 109 -20.10 -11.29 -0.43
N CYS A 110 -19.55 -10.47 0.46
CA CYS A 110 -20.18 -10.02 1.72
C CYS A 110 -20.64 -8.55 1.64
N LYS A 111 -21.51 -8.15 2.58
CA LYS A 111 -22.01 -6.78 2.74
C LYS A 111 -21.92 -6.35 4.22
N PRO A 112 -21.19 -5.27 4.56
CA PRO A 112 -20.37 -4.45 3.66
C PRO A 112 -19.24 -5.27 3.01
N ALA A 113 -18.75 -4.81 1.85
CA ALA A 113 -17.61 -5.43 1.19
C ALA A 113 -16.35 -5.23 2.04
N GLN A 114 -15.36 -6.11 1.89
CA GLN A 114 -14.16 -6.11 2.74
C GLN A 114 -12.89 -5.98 1.92
N ILE A 115 -11.98 -5.11 2.34
CA ILE A 115 -10.61 -5.10 1.85
C ILE A 115 -9.87 -6.26 2.50
N ILE A 116 -9.46 -7.23 1.69
CA ILE A 116 -8.84 -8.47 2.18
C ILE A 116 -7.34 -8.54 1.89
N GLY A 117 -6.84 -7.69 1.01
CA GLY A 117 -5.41 -7.55 0.79
C GLY A 117 -5.06 -6.28 0.02
N PHE A 118 -3.83 -5.83 0.15
CA PHE A 118 -3.26 -4.78 -0.67
C PHE A 118 -1.74 -4.77 -0.58
N ASP A 119 -1.12 -4.11 -1.56
CA ASP A 119 0.27 -3.69 -1.55
C ASP A 119 0.33 -2.22 -1.97
N PHE A 120 1.01 -1.40 -1.18
CA PHE A 120 1.31 -0.01 -1.49
C PHE A 120 2.81 0.19 -1.43
N GLU A 121 3.45 0.55 -2.54
CA GLU A 121 4.89 0.76 -2.55
C GLU A 121 5.22 2.16 -3.08
N ILE A 122 5.96 2.93 -2.29
CA ILE A 122 6.55 4.20 -2.69
C ILE A 122 8.06 4.09 -2.71
N ARG A 123 8.66 4.62 -3.78
CA ARG A 123 10.09 4.64 -4.01
C ARG A 123 10.58 6.07 -3.88
N PHE A 124 11.73 6.20 -3.24
CA PHE A 124 12.40 7.47 -3.01
C PHE A 124 13.42 7.75 -4.13
N PRO A 125 13.73 9.03 -4.43
CA PRO A 125 14.80 9.38 -5.34
C PRO A 125 16.12 8.74 -4.89
N GLN A 126 16.76 8.01 -5.80
CA GLN A 126 18.06 7.39 -5.55
C GLN A 126 19.14 8.48 -5.49
N LYS A 127 19.99 8.45 -4.47
CA LYS A 127 21.13 9.35 -4.34
C LYS A 127 22.37 8.78 -5.03
N GLU A 128 23.31 9.66 -5.35
CA GLU A 128 24.60 9.27 -5.90
C GLU A 128 25.30 8.28 -4.95
N GLY A 129 25.72 7.13 -5.50
CA GLY A 129 26.38 6.06 -4.75
C GLY A 129 25.46 5.00 -4.13
N GLU A 130 24.14 5.18 -4.14
CA GLU A 130 23.21 4.12 -3.74
C GLU A 130 23.13 3.02 -4.81
N THR A 131 23.17 1.74 -4.42
CA THR A 131 23.14 0.60 -5.34
C THR A 131 21.74 0.08 -5.63
N GLN A 132 20.75 0.47 -4.82
CA GLN A 132 19.35 0.07 -4.95
C GLN A 132 18.43 1.26 -4.68
N VAL A 133 17.24 1.24 -5.28
CA VAL A 133 16.22 2.27 -5.07
C VAL A 133 15.63 2.11 -3.67
N PRO A 134 15.75 3.11 -2.78
CA PRO A 134 15.13 3.05 -1.46
C PRO A 134 13.60 3.08 -1.60
N PHE A 135 12.90 2.33 -0.76
CA PHE A 135 11.44 2.22 -0.84
C PHE A 135 10.79 1.99 0.52
N LEU A 136 9.49 2.24 0.59
CA LEU A 136 8.62 1.80 1.68
C LEU A 136 7.45 1.06 1.06
N ARG A 137 7.27 -0.21 1.43
CA ARG A 137 6.09 -0.99 1.07
C ARG A 137 5.23 -1.24 2.31
N ILE A 138 3.92 -1.10 2.16
CA ILE A 138 2.92 -1.45 3.18
C ILE A 138 1.99 -2.50 2.58
N ASP A 139 1.93 -3.66 3.25
CA ASP A 139 1.22 -4.83 2.76
C ASP A 139 0.14 -5.26 3.77
N LEU A 140 -0.99 -5.66 3.21
CA LEU A 140 -1.99 -6.50 3.85
C LEU A 140 -2.05 -7.82 3.07
N ASN A 141 -1.53 -8.89 3.65
CA ASN A 141 -1.59 -10.22 3.05
C ASN A 141 -3.04 -10.72 2.97
N LEU A 142 -3.36 -11.40 1.86
CA LEU A 142 -4.63 -12.10 1.69
C LEU A 142 -4.87 -13.12 2.84
N PRO A 143 -6.13 -13.39 3.20
CA PRO A 143 -6.46 -14.51 4.08
C PRO A 143 -5.98 -15.83 3.44
N GLU A 144 -5.61 -16.82 4.26
CA GLU A 144 -5.21 -18.17 3.83
C GLU A 144 -3.89 -18.20 3.01
N HIS A 145 -3.13 -17.11 3.00
CA HIS A 145 -1.80 -17.09 2.41
C HIS A 145 -0.81 -17.85 3.32
N ASN A 146 0.27 -18.42 2.79
CA ASN A 146 1.31 -19.16 3.54
C ASN A 146 1.95 -18.39 4.74
N ASN A 147 1.62 -17.11 4.91
CA ASN A 147 2.04 -16.26 6.04
C ASN A 147 1.06 -16.29 7.23
N ASP A 148 -0.09 -16.97 7.12
CA ASP A 148 -1.02 -17.17 8.23
C ASP A 148 -0.35 -17.90 9.40
N GLU A 149 0.56 -18.83 9.12
CA GLU A 149 1.38 -19.51 10.13
C GLU A 149 2.27 -18.54 10.95
N ARG A 150 2.50 -17.33 10.44
CA ARG A 150 3.31 -16.29 11.10
C ARG A 150 2.47 -15.18 11.73
N ASN A 151 1.14 -15.17 11.54
CA ASN A 151 0.22 -14.13 12.02
C ASN A 151 0.65 -12.69 11.62
N ILE A 152 1.35 -12.52 10.49
CA ILE A 152 1.78 -11.21 9.98
C ILE A 152 0.97 -10.90 8.73
N ARG A 153 -0.24 -10.35 8.91
CA ARG A 153 -1.06 -9.91 7.78
C ARG A 153 -0.71 -8.48 7.38
N PHE A 154 -0.70 -7.57 8.35
CA PHE A 154 -0.34 -6.18 8.12
C PHE A 154 1.11 -5.91 8.50
N HIS A 155 1.92 -5.44 7.55
CA HIS A 155 3.34 -5.19 7.78
C HIS A 155 3.91 -4.16 6.79
N LEU A 156 5.12 -3.69 7.07
CA LEU A 156 5.88 -2.83 6.18
C LEU A 156 7.26 -3.41 5.86
N HIS A 157 7.78 -3.02 4.69
CA HIS A 157 9.12 -3.32 4.21
C HIS A 157 9.90 -2.01 4.00
N PRO A 158 10.90 -1.70 4.85
CA PRO A 158 11.70 -0.50 4.72
C PRO A 158 12.96 -0.77 3.88
N SER A 159 12.89 -0.51 2.58
CA SER A 159 13.98 -0.67 1.61
C SER A 159 14.54 -2.09 1.46
N ASN A 160 13.91 -3.11 2.05
CA ASN A 160 14.32 -4.50 1.93
C ASN A 160 13.11 -5.43 2.03
N ASP A 161 12.91 -6.26 0.99
CA ASP A 161 11.82 -7.23 0.89
C ASP A 161 11.89 -8.35 1.94
N ASP A 162 13.06 -8.63 2.49
CA ASP A 162 13.28 -9.64 3.53
C ASP A 162 13.01 -9.10 4.95
N ILE A 163 12.88 -7.78 5.10
CA ILE A 163 12.62 -7.13 6.39
C ILE A 163 11.13 -6.82 6.50
N MET A 164 10.43 -7.63 7.29
CA MET A 164 9.02 -7.40 7.63
C MET A 164 8.89 -6.83 9.04
N ILE A 165 8.31 -5.65 9.15
CA ILE A 165 8.03 -5.01 10.44
C ILE A 165 6.52 -4.89 10.61
N HIS A 166 6.01 -5.30 11.79
CA HIS A 166 4.63 -5.04 12.14
C HIS A 166 4.35 -3.53 12.13
N SER A 167 3.24 -3.15 11.53
CA SER A 167 2.85 -1.75 11.43
C SER A 167 1.43 -1.56 11.95
N PRO A 168 1.10 -0.40 12.55
CA PRO A 168 -0.28 -0.05 12.83
C PRO A 168 -1.08 -0.10 11.53
N PRO A 169 -2.30 -0.64 11.60
CA PRO A 169 -3.06 -0.89 10.41
C PRO A 169 -3.65 0.42 9.90
N MET A 170 -3.64 0.57 8.58
CA MET A 170 -4.10 1.76 7.89
C MET A 170 -4.99 1.35 6.73
N SER A 171 -6.08 2.08 6.54
CA SER A 171 -6.91 1.98 5.35
C SER A 171 -6.13 2.43 4.11
N PRO A 172 -6.52 1.98 2.91
CA PRO A 172 -5.95 2.46 1.65
C PRO A 172 -5.91 3.99 1.51
N LEU A 173 -6.93 4.69 2.01
CA LEU A 173 -7.00 6.15 1.92
C LEU A 173 -6.00 6.83 2.89
N GLU A 174 -5.79 6.27 4.08
CA GLU A 174 -4.76 6.76 5.01
C GLU A 174 -3.36 6.56 4.44
N ILE A 175 -3.09 5.40 3.82
CA ILE A 175 -1.80 5.12 3.17
C ILE A 175 -1.57 6.11 2.02
N LEU A 176 -2.57 6.32 1.16
CA LEU A 176 -2.48 7.32 0.09
C LEU A 176 -2.25 8.73 0.65
N HIS A 177 -2.97 9.12 1.70
CA HIS A 177 -2.75 10.41 2.33
C HIS A 177 -1.34 10.53 2.90
N MET A 178 -0.80 9.48 3.51
CA MET A 178 0.59 9.43 3.97
C MET A 178 1.57 9.60 2.81
N PHE A 179 1.37 8.89 1.69
CA PHE A 179 2.25 8.99 0.51
C PHE A 179 2.22 10.39 -0.12
N LEU A 180 1.03 10.99 -0.22
CA LEU A 180 0.83 12.29 -0.86
C LEU A 180 1.28 13.46 0.04
N TYR A 181 0.98 13.42 1.33
CA TYR A 181 1.12 14.59 2.23
C TYR A 181 2.04 14.36 3.42
N GLY A 182 2.25 13.11 3.82
CA GLY A 182 2.98 12.77 5.05
C GLY A 182 4.50 12.65 4.89
N MET A 183 4.99 12.49 3.65
CA MET A 183 6.40 12.19 3.39
C MET A 183 7.19 13.43 2.95
N ASN A 184 7.62 14.21 3.94
CA ASN A 184 8.59 15.28 3.72
C ASN A 184 10.01 14.72 3.61
N ILE A 185 10.51 14.62 2.39
CA ILE A 185 11.93 14.33 2.13
C ILE A 185 12.68 15.63 2.29
N ARG A 186 13.59 15.66 3.27
CA ARG A 186 14.48 16.81 3.43
C ARG A 186 15.52 16.79 2.31
N ASP A 187 15.69 17.92 1.65
CA ASP A 187 16.73 18.10 0.61
C ASP A 187 18.15 17.86 1.14
N LYS A 188 18.35 18.02 2.46
CA LYS A 188 19.64 17.80 3.12
C LYS A 188 19.52 16.77 4.25
N PRO A 189 20.49 15.86 4.40
CA PRO A 189 20.61 15.04 5.61
C PRO A 189 20.65 15.95 6.84
N ARG A 190 20.13 15.48 7.98
CA ARG A 190 20.45 16.15 9.25
C ARG A 190 21.97 16.18 9.38
N ALA A 191 22.54 17.36 9.58
CA ALA A 191 23.94 17.48 9.96
C ALA A 191 24.15 16.62 11.21
N SER A 192 25.05 15.65 11.11
CA SER A 192 25.53 14.83 12.23
C SER A 192 26.32 15.66 13.21
#